data_AF-A0A170WYZ0-F1
#
_entry.id   AF-A0A170WYZ0-F1
#
_cell.length_a   1.000
_cell.length_b   1.000
_cell.length_c   1.000
_cell.angle_alpha   90.00
_cell.angle_beta   90.00
_cell.angle_gamma   90.00
#
_symmetry.space_group_name_H-M   'P 1'
#
loop_
_entity.id
_entity.type
_entity.pdbx_description
1 polymer ?
#
loop_
_entity_poly.entity_id
_entity_poly.type
_entity_poly.pdbx_seq_one_letter_code
_entity_poly.pdbx_strand_id
1 'polypeptide(L)'
;DFQQLPYQRIFVMLFLELNGHESVLETINFQILTAYFHTLHILRPAKSPGFAYAWLELVSHRLFLGRMLGLTPQQKGWMMYAQLLCDLFKYLAPFLRNAELAKPVTVLYKGTLRVLLVLLHVFSCNFLCVFTHYGFCDVIPP
;
A
#
# COMPACT_ATOMS: atom_id res chain seq x y z
N ASP A 1 -11.41 -1.24 23.31
CA ASP A 1 -11.32 -1.76 21.93
C ASP A 1 -10.85 -0.70 20.95
N PHE A 2 -9.85 -1.01 20.14
CA PHE A 2 -9.39 -0.12 19.07
C PHE A 2 -10.33 -0.20 17.88
N GLN A 3 -10.84 0.95 17.43
CA GLN A 3 -11.73 1.05 16.28
C GLN A 3 -10.97 1.69 15.11
N GLN A 4 -10.68 0.92 14.07
CA GLN A 4 -9.91 1.38 12.90
C GLN A 4 -10.72 2.27 11.94
N LEU A 5 -12.05 2.12 11.91
CA LEU A 5 -12.96 2.81 10.99
C LEU A 5 -12.89 4.36 11.03
N PRO A 6 -12.88 5.04 12.20
CA PRO A 6 -12.80 6.50 12.22
C PRO A 6 -11.49 7.03 11.63
N TYR A 7 -10.35 6.43 12.00
CA TYR A 7 -9.04 6.82 11.47
C TYR A 7 -8.96 6.57 9.97
N GLN A 8 -9.44 5.42 9.51
CA GLN A 8 -9.50 5.10 8.10
C GLN A 8 -10.31 6.13 7.31
N ARG A 9 -11.51 6.48 7.79
CA ARG A 9 -12.36 7.49 7.14
C ARG A 9 -11.66 8.84 7.05
N ILE A 10 -11.00 9.27 8.12
CA ILE A 10 -10.24 10.53 8.11
C ILE A 10 -9.16 10.50 7.03
N PHE A 11 -8.35 9.43 6.97
CA PHE A 11 -7.29 9.31 5.95
C PHE A 11 -7.84 9.25 4.52
N VAL A 12 -8.93 8.51 4.28
CA VAL A 12 -9.53 8.44 2.93
C VAL A 12 -10.11 9.79 2.53
N MET A 13 -10.91 10.42 3.39
CA MET A 13 -11.57 11.69 3.06
C MET A 13 -10.56 12.81 2.87
N LEU A 14 -9.57 12.91 3.75
CA LEU A 14 -8.47 13.87 3.60
C LEU A 14 -7.70 13.62 2.30
N PHE A 15 -7.47 12.36 1.91
CA PHE A 15 -6.78 12.06 0.66
C PHE A 15 -7.59 12.48 -0.56
N LEU A 16 -8.92 12.27 -0.53
CA LEU A 16 -9.82 12.67 -1.61
C LEU A 16 -9.88 14.19 -1.76
N GLU A 17 -10.03 14.92 -0.66
CA GLU A 17 -10.05 16.39 -0.66
C GLU A 17 -8.73 16.97 -1.19
N LEU A 18 -7.59 16.45 -0.72
CA LEU A 18 -6.26 16.89 -1.17
C LEU A 18 -5.94 16.50 -2.63
N ASN A 19 -6.71 15.60 -3.23
CA ASN A 19 -6.58 15.21 -4.64
C ASN A 19 -7.72 15.78 -5.53
N GLY A 20 -8.43 16.79 -5.03
CA GLY A 20 -9.45 17.52 -5.80
C GLY A 20 -8.88 18.24 -7.02
N HIS A 21 -9.78 18.67 -7.91
CA HIS A 21 -9.46 19.36 -9.17
C HIS A 21 -9.14 20.85 -8.94
N GLU A 22 -8.13 21.14 -8.12
CA GLU A 22 -7.60 22.50 -7.94
C GLU A 22 -6.15 22.57 -8.42
N SER A 23 -5.82 23.60 -9.21
CA SER A 23 -4.48 23.80 -9.79
C SER A 23 -3.36 23.92 -8.74
N VAL A 24 -3.68 24.48 -7.57
CA VAL A 24 -2.76 24.56 -6.43
C VAL A 24 -2.43 23.16 -5.91
N LEU A 25 -3.44 22.31 -5.74
CA LEU A 25 -3.29 20.94 -5.23
C LEU A 25 -2.50 20.05 -6.19
N GLU A 26 -2.65 20.27 -7.51
CA GLU A 26 -1.83 19.56 -8.51
C GLU A 26 -0.34 19.88 -8.36
N THR A 27 0.00 21.12 -8.03
CA THR A 27 1.40 21.56 -7.85
C THR A 27 2.06 20.93 -6.64
N ILE A 28 1.29 20.65 -5.57
CA ILE A 28 1.77 20.01 -4.34
C ILE A 28 1.44 18.51 -4.24
N ASN A 29 0.91 17.92 -5.31
CA ASN A 29 0.40 16.55 -5.29
C ASN A 29 1.48 15.53 -4.89
N PHE A 30 2.71 15.71 -5.39
CA PHE A 30 3.82 14.81 -5.05
C PHE A 30 4.21 14.90 -3.57
N GLN A 31 4.19 16.09 -2.97
CA GLN A 31 4.45 16.28 -1.54
C GLN A 31 3.33 15.64 -0.70
N ILE A 32 2.07 15.76 -1.13
CA ILE A 32 0.93 15.09 -0.47
C ILE A 32 1.13 13.58 -0.50
N LEU A 33 1.41 13.00 -1.67
CA LEU A 33 1.68 11.56 -1.82
C LEU A 33 2.84 11.10 -0.93
N THR A 34 3.88 11.91 -0.83
CA THR A 34 5.05 11.64 0.01
C THR A 34 4.70 11.66 1.50
N ALA A 35 3.92 12.63 1.96
CA ALA A 35 3.44 12.69 3.34
C ALA A 35 2.55 11.48 3.68
N TYR A 36 1.67 11.08 2.77
CA TYR A 36 0.85 9.87 2.91
C TYR A 36 1.70 8.60 2.97
N PHE A 37 2.69 8.49 2.09
CA PHE A 37 3.66 7.38 2.13
C PHE A 37 4.36 7.28 3.48
N HIS A 38 4.94 8.37 3.99
CA HIS A 38 5.63 8.35 5.28
C HIS A 38 4.69 7.98 6.42
N THR A 39 3.46 8.50 6.40
CA THR A 39 2.43 8.17 7.40
C THR A 39 2.08 6.68 7.36
N LEU A 40 1.83 6.11 6.17
CA LEU A 40 1.54 4.70 6.00
C LEU A 40 2.74 3.80 6.36
N HIS A 41 3.97 4.23 6.07
CA HIS A 41 5.17 3.49 6.45
C HIS A 41 5.34 3.43 7.98
N ILE A 42 5.08 4.53 8.69
CA ILE A 42 5.08 4.58 10.16
C ILE A 42 3.97 3.69 10.73
N LEU A 43 2.78 3.73 10.12
CA LEU A 43 1.60 2.94 10.51
C LEU A 43 1.60 1.51 9.95
N ARG A 44 2.76 0.98 9.56
CA ARG A 44 2.88 -0.38 9.01
C ARG A 44 2.22 -1.43 9.91
N PRO A 45 1.65 -2.50 9.33
CA PRO A 45 0.95 -3.55 10.08
C PRO A 45 1.78 -4.18 11.21
N ALA A 46 3.10 -4.25 11.06
CA ALA A 46 4.01 -4.75 12.09
C ALA A 46 4.09 -3.87 13.36
N LYS A 47 3.78 -2.57 13.25
CA LYS A 47 3.76 -1.62 14.38
C LYS A 47 2.35 -1.45 14.94
N SER A 48 1.32 -1.48 14.09
CA SER A 48 -0.08 -1.39 14.49
C SER A 48 -0.91 -2.51 13.84
N PRO A 49 -0.92 -3.72 14.43
CA PRO A 49 -1.67 -4.85 13.86
C PRO A 49 -3.18 -4.62 13.88
N GLY A 50 -3.70 -3.85 14.84
CA GLY A 50 -5.12 -3.48 14.91
C GLY A 50 -5.60 -2.54 13.79
N PHE A 51 -4.67 -1.94 13.04
CA PHE A 51 -4.96 -1.08 11.89
C PHE A 51 -4.63 -1.76 10.54
N ALA A 52 -4.17 -3.01 10.54
CA ALA A 52 -3.66 -3.69 9.34
C ALA A 52 -4.68 -3.76 8.19
N TYR A 53 -5.97 -3.94 8.49
CA TYR A 53 -7.02 -3.97 7.47
C TYR A 53 -7.28 -2.60 6.85
N ALA A 54 -7.51 -1.59 7.68
CA ALA A 54 -7.69 -0.22 7.23
C ALA A 54 -6.47 0.28 6.45
N TRP A 55 -5.27 -0.09 6.89
CA TRP A 55 -4.02 0.20 6.19
C TRP A 55 -3.99 -0.43 4.79
N LEU A 56 -4.38 -1.71 4.65
CA LEU A 56 -4.43 -2.38 3.36
C LEU A 56 -5.46 -1.74 2.43
N GLU A 57 -6.63 -1.35 2.96
CA GLU A 57 -7.64 -0.63 2.18
C GLU A 57 -7.12 0.71 1.66
N LEU A 58 -6.40 1.48 2.49
CA LEU A 58 -5.77 2.74 2.08
C LEU A 58 -4.73 2.54 0.97
N VAL A 59 -3.84 1.57 1.14
CA VAL A 59 -2.78 1.26 0.16
C VAL A 59 -3.38 0.75 -1.16
N SER A 60 -4.45 -0.04 -1.09
CA SER A 60 -5.16 -0.58 -2.26
C SER A 60 -6.10 0.41 -2.96
N HIS A 61 -6.25 1.63 -2.43
CA HIS A 61 -7.23 2.57 -2.92
C HIS A 61 -6.92 2.97 -4.38
N ARG A 62 -7.92 2.86 -5.28
CA ARG A 62 -7.75 3.08 -6.73
C ARG A 62 -7.11 4.43 -7.05
N LEU A 63 -7.52 5.50 -6.35
CA LEU A 63 -6.97 6.84 -6.58
C LEU A 63 -5.51 6.93 -6.12
N PHE A 64 -5.17 6.29 -4.99
CA PHE A 64 -3.82 6.28 -4.46
C PHE A 64 -2.88 5.54 -5.42
N LEU A 65 -3.30 4.36 -5.89
CA LEU A 65 -2.59 3.60 -6.93
C LEU A 65 -2.40 4.40 -8.21
N GLY A 66 -3.46 5.02 -8.73
CA GLY A 66 -3.40 5.81 -9.97
C GLY A 66 -2.45 7.02 -9.85
N ARG A 67 -2.43 7.69 -8.70
CA ARG A 67 -1.57 8.85 -8.44
C ARG A 67 -0.10 8.45 -8.25
N MET A 68 0.16 7.42 -7.44
CA MET A 68 1.51 6.92 -7.16
C MET A 68 2.19 6.31 -8.39
N LEU A 69 1.43 5.54 -9.18
CA LEU A 69 1.99 4.75 -10.29
C LEU A 69 1.82 5.41 -11.66
N GLY A 70 0.77 6.22 -11.86
CA GLY A 70 0.45 6.81 -13.16
C GLY A 70 0.88 8.27 -13.34
N LEU A 71 0.86 9.08 -12.28
CA LEU A 71 1.03 10.55 -12.38
C LEU A 71 2.39 11.06 -11.89
N THR A 72 3.16 10.22 -11.19
CA THR A 72 4.43 10.65 -10.62
C THR A 72 5.56 10.54 -11.65
N PRO A 73 6.25 11.64 -12.02
CA PRO A 73 7.36 11.60 -12.96
C PRO A 73 8.55 10.80 -12.40
N GLN A 74 9.35 10.22 -13.31
CA GLN A 74 10.59 9.48 -12.99
C GLN A 74 10.41 8.21 -12.13
N GLN A 75 9.22 7.61 -12.08
CA GLN A 75 8.97 6.38 -11.30
C GLN A 75 9.27 6.52 -9.78
N LYS A 76 9.41 7.73 -9.24
CA LYS A 76 9.67 7.94 -7.80
C LYS A 76 8.56 7.35 -6.93
N GLY A 77 7.31 7.50 -7.37
CA GLY A 77 6.14 6.90 -6.70
C GLY A 77 6.16 5.37 -6.71
N TRP A 78 6.84 4.75 -7.68
CA TRP A 78 6.94 3.30 -7.76
C TRP A 78 7.81 2.75 -6.62
N MET A 79 8.96 3.37 -6.36
CA MET A 79 9.86 2.99 -5.27
C MET A 79 9.19 3.15 -3.90
N MET A 80 8.42 4.22 -3.71
CA MET A 80 7.70 4.48 -2.46
C MET A 80 6.60 3.44 -2.23
N TYR A 81 5.82 3.12 -3.27
CA TYR A 81 4.83 2.05 -3.18
C TYR A 81 5.49 0.67 -3.00
N ALA A 82 6.69 0.47 -3.55
CA ALA A 82 7.51 -0.73 -3.31
C ALA A 82 7.82 -0.95 -1.85
N GLN A 83 8.26 0.09 -1.17
CA GLN A 83 8.56 0.02 0.24
C GLN A 83 7.33 -0.35 1.08
N LEU A 84 6.14 0.21 0.77
CA LEU A 84 4.90 -0.13 1.48
C LEU A 84 4.53 -1.60 1.29
N LEU A 85 4.59 -2.11 0.06
CA LEU A 85 4.35 -3.52 -0.18
C LEU A 85 5.38 -4.40 0.54
N CYS A 86 6.66 -4.03 0.54
CA CYS A 86 7.67 -4.74 1.34
C CYS A 86 7.32 -4.79 2.84
N ASP A 87 6.78 -3.73 3.43
CA ASP A 87 6.32 -3.75 4.83
C ASP A 87 5.16 -4.72 5.04
N LEU A 88 4.23 -4.80 4.08
CA LEU A 88 3.10 -5.74 4.11
C LEU A 88 3.59 -7.19 4.03
N PHE A 89 4.50 -7.51 3.10
CA PHE A 89 5.04 -8.86 2.99
C PHE A 89 5.92 -9.25 4.17
N LYS A 90 6.73 -8.33 4.71
CA LYS A 90 7.46 -8.58 5.96
C LYS A 90 6.53 -8.92 7.13
N TYR A 91 5.36 -8.30 7.18
CA TYR A 91 4.34 -8.62 8.17
C TYR A 91 3.70 -9.99 7.91
N LEU A 92 3.39 -10.33 6.64
CA LEU A 92 2.75 -11.59 6.26
C LEU A 92 3.70 -12.81 6.28
N ALA A 93 4.99 -12.63 6.04
CA ALA A 93 5.99 -13.70 5.95
C ALA A 93 5.95 -14.74 7.10
N PRO A 94 5.94 -14.36 8.40
CA PRO A 94 5.85 -15.34 9.49
C PRO A 94 4.52 -16.08 9.53
N PHE A 95 3.42 -15.45 9.09
CA PHE A 95 2.11 -16.11 9.06
C PHE A 95 1.95 -17.07 7.89
N LEU A 96 2.63 -16.81 6.77
CA LEU A 96 2.63 -17.68 5.59
C LEU A 96 3.49 -18.93 5.76
N ARG A 97 4.55 -18.86 6.59
CA ARG A 97 5.35 -20.03 6.96
C ARG A 97 4.61 -21.03 7.85
N ASN A 98 3.56 -20.59 8.54
CA ASN A 98 2.73 -21.46 9.36
C ASN A 98 1.55 -22.00 8.54
N ALA A 99 1.39 -23.32 8.50
CA ALA A 99 0.34 -23.98 7.72
C ALA A 99 -1.09 -23.62 8.19
N GLU A 100 -1.24 -23.17 9.44
CA GLU A 100 -2.51 -22.71 10.00
C GLU A 100 -2.60 -21.18 10.00
N LEU A 101 -3.19 -20.63 8.94
CA LEU A 101 -3.57 -19.22 8.90
C LEU A 101 -4.85 -18.99 9.69
N ALA A 102 -4.77 -18.19 10.74
CA ALA A 102 -5.96 -17.71 11.44
C ALA A 102 -6.90 -16.97 10.46
N LYS A 103 -8.22 -17.14 10.61
CA LYS A 103 -9.26 -16.52 9.73
C LYS A 103 -8.99 -15.03 9.41
N PRO A 104 -8.56 -14.17 10.35
CA PRO A 104 -8.24 -12.78 10.04
C PRO A 104 -7.09 -12.63 9.04
N VAL A 105 -6.03 -13.42 9.21
CA VAL A 105 -4.86 -13.37 8.33
C VAL A 105 -5.21 -13.86 6.93
N THR A 106 -6.10 -14.84 6.80
CA THR A 106 -6.60 -15.30 5.49
C THR A 106 -7.29 -14.18 4.71
N VAL A 107 -8.06 -13.32 5.37
CA VAL A 107 -8.72 -12.17 4.72
C VAL A 107 -7.68 -11.15 4.26
N LEU A 108 -6.69 -10.84 5.10
CA LEU A 108 -5.58 -9.94 4.75
C LEU A 108 -4.76 -10.48 3.56
N TYR A 109 -4.49 -11.79 3.55
CA TYR A 109 -3.79 -12.46 2.46
C TYR A 109 -4.57 -12.39 1.15
N LYS A 110 -5.89 -12.69 1.17
CA LYS A 110 -6.75 -12.54 -0.01
C LYS A 110 -6.78 -11.09 -0.52
N GLY A 111 -6.81 -10.10 0.38
CA GLY A 111 -6.71 -8.69 0.02
C GLY A 111 -5.37 -8.37 -0.66
N THR A 112 -4.27 -8.87 -0.11
CA THR A 112 -2.91 -8.70 -0.66
C THR A 112 -2.79 -9.32 -2.05
N LEU A 113 -3.32 -10.52 -2.26
CA LEU A 113 -3.37 -11.16 -3.58
C LEU A 113 -4.17 -10.35 -4.59
N ARG A 114 -5.33 -9.78 -4.19
CA ARG A 114 -6.12 -8.90 -5.07
C ARG A 114 -5.33 -7.67 -5.48
N VAL A 115 -4.62 -7.04 -4.55
CA VAL A 115 -3.76 -5.88 -4.84
C VAL A 115 -2.65 -6.28 -5.82
N LEU A 116 -1.97 -7.41 -5.59
CA LEU A 116 -0.96 -7.94 -6.51
C LEU A 116 -1.53 -8.22 -7.90
N LEU A 117 -2.72 -8.82 -8.00
CA LEU A 117 -3.39 -9.08 -9.28
C LEU A 117 -3.76 -7.80 -10.01
N VAL A 118 -4.25 -6.79 -9.30
CA VAL A 118 -4.53 -5.46 -9.89
C VAL A 118 -3.25 -4.81 -10.37
N LEU A 119 -2.16 -4.89 -9.60
CA LEU A 119 -0.86 -4.36 -10.02
C LEU A 119 -0.31 -5.08 -11.26
N LEU A 120 -0.45 -6.41 -11.30
CA LEU A 120 -0.06 -7.24 -12.43
C LEU A 120 -0.88 -6.90 -13.70
N HIS A 121 -2.19 -6.74 -13.55
CA HIS A 121 -3.11 -6.51 -14.66
C HIS A 121 -3.07 -5.07 -15.19
N VAL A 122 -3.00 -4.08 -14.30
CA VAL A 122 -3.17 -2.66 -14.65
C VAL A 122 -1.84 -1.98 -14.97
N PHE A 123 -0.74 -2.38 -14.30
CA PHE A 123 0.58 -1.73 -14.44
C PHE A 123 1.61 -2.62 -15.15
N SER A 124 1.16 -3.69 -15.80
CA SER A 124 1.85 -4.56 -16.77
C SER A 124 3.38 -4.61 -16.66
N CYS A 125 3.89 -5.65 -15.98
CA CYS A 125 5.27 -6.19 -16.00
C CYS A 125 6.43 -5.25 -15.58
N ASN A 126 6.41 -3.95 -15.89
CA ASN A 126 7.52 -3.03 -15.65
C ASN A 126 7.64 -2.67 -14.16
N PHE A 127 6.51 -2.45 -13.48
CA PHE A 127 6.49 -2.24 -12.04
C PHE A 127 6.97 -3.47 -11.29
N LEU A 128 6.47 -4.66 -11.64
CA LEU A 128 6.91 -5.94 -11.09
C LEU A 128 8.38 -6.23 -11.38
N CYS A 129 8.91 -5.83 -12.54
CA CYS A 129 10.32 -5.98 -12.86
C CYS A 129 11.20 -5.11 -11.95
N VAL A 130 10.83 -3.84 -11.74
CA VAL A 130 11.50 -2.96 -10.75
C VAL A 130 11.33 -3.49 -9.31
N PHE A 131 10.17 -4.06 -9.00
CA PHE A 131 9.84 -4.68 -7.71
C PHE A 131 10.67 -5.93 -7.40
N THR A 132 10.80 -6.82 -8.38
CA THR A 132 11.48 -8.10 -8.24
C THR A 132 12.99 -7.88 -8.25
N HIS A 133 13.47 -6.87 -8.97
CA HIS A 133 14.88 -6.46 -9.00
C HIS A 133 15.36 -5.81 -7.69
N TYR A 134 14.47 -5.26 -6.85
CA TYR A 134 14.85 -4.54 -5.62
C TYR A 134 14.66 -5.34 -4.30
N GLY A 135 14.60 -6.68 -4.37
CA GLY A 135 14.73 -7.55 -3.19
C GLY A 135 13.46 -8.25 -2.70
N PHE A 136 12.45 -8.39 -3.55
CA PHE A 136 11.23 -9.14 -3.20
C PHE A 136 11.45 -10.65 -3.06
N CYS A 137 12.36 -11.22 -3.86
CA CYS A 137 12.71 -12.65 -3.78
C CYS A 137 13.35 -13.05 -2.44
N ASP A 138 13.84 -12.11 -1.64
CA ASP A 138 14.38 -12.38 -0.30
C ASP A 138 13.32 -12.35 0.81
N VAL A 139 12.14 -11.77 0.55
CA VAL A 139 11.12 -11.51 1.58
C VAL A 139 9.97 -12.53 1.53
N ILE A 140 9.69 -13.11 0.35
CA ILE A 140 8.71 -14.20 0.23
C ILE A 140 9.41 -15.54 0.52
N PRO A 141 8.98 -16.29 1.55
CA PRO A 141 9.47 -17.65 1.76
C PRO A 141 9.10 -18.54 0.56
N PRO A 142 10.02 -19.42 0.10
CA PRO A 142 9.72 -20.41 -0.95
C PRO A 142 8.62 -21.40 -0.52
#